data_AF-A0A2K6RTZ8-F1
#
_entry.id   AF-A0A2K6RTZ8-F1
#
_cell.length_a   1.000
_cell.length_b   1.000
_cell.length_c   1.000
_cell.angle_alpha   90.00
_cell.angle_beta   90.00
_cell.angle_gamma   90.00
#
_symmetry.space_group_name_H-M   'P 1'
#
loop_
_entity.id
_entity.type
_entity.pdbx_description
1 polymer ?
#
loop_
_entity_poly.entity_id
_entity_poly.type
_entity_poly.pdbx_seq_one_letter_code
_entity_poly.pdbx_strand_id
1 'polypeptide(L)'
;MGKQNKTRKLKEKDRLKSKKKEKKNPSALKEGEVPQRPSCLFFQYNTQLGPPYHILVDTNFINFSIKAKLDLVQSVMDCLYAKCIPCITDCVMAEIEKLGQKYQVPLRITKDPRFQLLPCTHKGTYADDCLHKCHIMATVDWDLKRRIYDYGAPRF
;
A
#
# COMPACT_ATOMS: atom_id res chain seq x y z
N MET A 1 15.49 -16.05 82.76
CA MET A 1 16.83 -15.79 82.14
C MET A 1 16.99 -16.81 81.02
N GLY A 2 17.29 -16.57 79.75
CA GLY A 2 17.75 -15.42 79.00
C GLY A 2 18.33 -16.00 77.69
N LYS A 3 17.66 -15.74 76.56
CA LYS A 3 18.04 -15.86 75.13
C LYS A 3 19.31 -16.66 74.77
N GLN A 4 19.14 -17.73 73.98
CA GLN A 4 20.17 -18.19 73.03
C GLN A 4 19.61 -18.25 71.60
N ASN A 5 20.30 -17.49 70.74
CA ASN A 5 20.04 -17.29 69.32
C ASN A 5 20.35 -18.55 68.50
N LYS A 6 19.45 -18.92 67.59
CA LYS A 6 19.84 -19.62 66.36
C LYS A 6 19.07 -19.02 65.18
N THR A 7 19.73 -18.13 64.47
CA THR A 7 19.26 -17.40 63.30
C THR A 7 18.87 -18.37 62.18
N ARG A 8 17.61 -18.28 61.71
CA ARG A 8 17.15 -18.93 60.49
C ARG A 8 17.95 -18.37 59.31
N LYS A 9 18.79 -19.20 58.68
CA LYS A 9 19.49 -18.84 57.43
C LYS A 9 18.43 -18.46 56.38
N LEU A 10 18.39 -17.17 55.99
CA LEU A 10 17.60 -16.72 54.85
C LEU A 10 18.07 -17.46 53.58
N LYS A 11 17.11 -17.96 52.80
CA LYS A 11 17.37 -18.68 51.55
C LYS A 11 18.09 -17.76 50.56
N GLU A 12 19.12 -18.31 49.92
CA GLU A 12 19.99 -17.66 48.93
C GLU A 12 19.25 -17.13 47.67
N LYS A 13 17.97 -17.50 47.51
CA LYS A 13 17.10 -17.06 46.40
C LYS A 13 16.69 -15.58 46.48
N ASP A 14 16.80 -14.93 47.63
CA ASP A 14 16.55 -13.48 47.78
C ASP A 14 17.79 -12.62 47.49
N ARG A 15 18.95 -13.22 47.17
CA ARG A 15 20.18 -12.50 46.74
C ARG A 15 20.23 -12.23 45.23
N LEU A 16 19.26 -12.72 44.46
CA LEU A 16 19.15 -12.42 43.04
C LEU A 16 18.59 -11.01 42.88
N LYS A 17 19.50 -10.02 42.79
CA LYS A 17 19.22 -8.66 42.34
C LYS A 17 18.22 -8.72 41.17
N SER A 18 17.07 -8.08 41.35
CA SER A 18 16.14 -7.80 40.26
C SER A 18 16.95 -7.21 39.10
N LYS A 19 16.84 -7.83 37.92
CA LYS A 19 17.42 -7.29 36.70
C LYS A 19 16.93 -5.86 36.58
N LYS A 20 17.85 -4.92 36.78
CA LYS A 20 17.67 -3.49 36.52
C LYS A 20 17.01 -3.42 35.14
N LYS A 21 15.79 -2.88 35.07
CA LYS A 21 15.22 -2.44 33.78
C LYS A 21 16.29 -1.59 33.13
N GLU A 22 16.80 -2.03 31.98
CA GLU A 22 17.66 -1.19 31.15
C GLU A 22 16.88 0.10 30.90
N LYS A 23 17.33 1.18 31.55
CA LYS A 23 16.96 2.51 31.14
C LYS A 23 17.51 2.63 29.73
N LYS A 24 16.64 2.58 28.72
CA LYS A 24 16.99 2.92 27.34
C LYS A 24 17.76 4.23 27.39
N ASN A 25 19.02 4.19 26.95
CA ASN A 25 19.89 5.35 26.92
C ASN A 25 19.16 6.49 26.19
N PRO A 26 19.03 7.70 26.78
CA PRO A 26 18.46 8.85 26.09
C PRO A 26 19.33 9.37 24.93
N SER A 27 20.46 8.72 24.68
CA SER A 27 21.45 9.02 23.64
C SER A 27 21.33 8.16 22.38
N ALA A 28 20.35 7.25 22.30
CA ALA A 28 20.01 6.66 21.01
C ALA A 28 19.44 7.80 20.16
N LEU A 29 20.17 8.22 19.12
CA LEU A 29 19.65 9.09 18.08
C LEU A 29 18.26 8.57 17.74
N LYS A 30 17.22 9.33 18.10
CA LYS A 30 15.93 9.17 17.46
C LYS A 30 16.20 9.62 16.04
N GLU A 31 16.60 8.69 15.19
CA GLU A 31 16.51 8.86 13.75
C GLU A 31 15.04 9.14 13.50
N GLY A 32 14.69 10.42 13.51
CA GLY A 32 13.46 10.84 12.89
C GLY A 32 13.63 10.46 11.44
N GLU A 33 12.99 9.37 11.03
CA GLU A 33 12.81 9.06 9.63
C GLU A 33 11.98 10.21 9.06
N VAL A 34 12.67 11.27 8.66
CA VAL A 34 12.07 12.32 7.86
C VAL A 34 11.82 11.67 6.51
N PRO A 35 10.55 11.51 6.08
CA PRO A 35 10.25 10.88 4.82
C PRO A 35 10.94 11.68 3.72
N GLN A 36 11.94 11.08 3.08
CA GLN A 36 12.66 11.68 1.97
C GLN A 36 11.69 11.94 0.83
N ARG A 37 11.69 13.18 0.33
CA ARG A 37 10.83 13.57 -0.79
C ARG A 37 11.27 12.79 -2.03
N PRO A 38 10.36 12.15 -2.78
CA PRO A 38 10.72 11.42 -3.98
C PRO A 38 11.50 12.30 -4.96
N SER A 39 12.60 11.78 -5.52
CA SER A 39 13.41 12.49 -6.53
C SER A 39 12.66 12.74 -7.83
N CYS A 40 11.55 12.04 -8.06
CA CYS A 40 10.68 12.21 -9.23
C CYS A 40 9.77 13.45 -9.17
N LEU A 41 9.64 14.11 -8.01
CA LEU A 41 8.76 15.25 -7.83
C LEU A 41 9.54 16.57 -7.90
N PHE A 42 9.49 17.25 -9.05
CA PHE A 42 9.90 18.65 -9.15
C PHE A 42 8.75 19.54 -8.67
N PHE A 43 8.90 20.15 -7.48
CA PHE A 43 7.80 20.77 -6.75
C PHE A 43 6.61 19.81 -6.58
N GLN A 44 5.58 19.82 -7.41
CA GLN A 44 4.46 18.88 -7.36
C GLN A 44 4.26 18.10 -8.66
N TYR A 45 5.15 18.30 -9.64
CA TYR A 45 5.08 17.67 -10.94
C TYR A 45 5.96 16.44 -10.99
N ASN A 46 5.37 15.29 -11.33
CA ASN A 46 6.11 14.05 -11.51
C ASN A 46 6.68 14.00 -12.93
N THR A 47 7.99 14.26 -13.06
CA THR A 47 8.69 14.29 -14.35
C THR A 47 8.86 12.90 -14.98
N GLN A 48 8.57 11.83 -14.23
CA GLN A 48 8.63 10.45 -14.74
C GLN A 48 7.35 10.02 -15.46
N LEU A 49 6.28 10.83 -15.41
CA LEU A 49 5.05 10.57 -16.14
C LEU A 49 5.21 11.05 -17.59
N GLY A 50 5.93 10.26 -18.38
CA GLY A 50 6.02 10.41 -19.84
C GLY A 50 5.28 9.27 -20.56
N PRO A 51 4.88 9.45 -21.82
CA PRO A 51 4.37 8.34 -22.62
C PRO A 51 5.43 7.23 -22.78
N PRO A 52 5.06 5.94 -22.62
CA PRO A 52 3.71 5.44 -22.35
C PRO A 52 3.26 5.63 -20.89
N TYR A 53 2.04 6.15 -20.70
CA TYR A 53 1.48 6.33 -19.36
C TYR A 53 1.08 4.98 -18.77
N HIS A 54 1.56 4.70 -17.55
CA HIS A 54 1.15 3.52 -16.79
C HIS A 54 -0.03 3.87 -15.87
N ILE A 55 -1.11 3.11 -16.01
CA ILE A 55 -2.41 3.48 -15.41
C ILE A 55 -2.88 2.36 -14.51
N LEU A 56 -2.85 2.58 -13.21
CA LEU A 56 -3.37 1.65 -12.23
C LEU A 56 -4.90 1.65 -12.27
N VAL A 57 -5.45 0.48 -12.55
CA VAL A 57 -6.89 0.26 -12.64
C VAL A 57 -7.39 -0.44 -11.39
N ASP A 58 -8.44 0.12 -10.80
CA ASP A 58 -9.12 -0.42 -9.62
C ASP A 58 -10.32 -1.30 -9.98
N THR A 59 -10.75 -2.18 -9.06
CA THR A 59 -11.90 -3.09 -9.24
C THR A 59 -13.19 -2.32 -9.53
N ASN A 60 -13.41 -1.23 -8.78
CA ASN A 60 -14.55 -0.34 -8.96
C ASN A 60 -14.59 0.29 -10.35
N PHE A 61 -13.44 0.68 -10.90
CA PHE A 61 -13.35 1.27 -12.23
C PHE A 61 -13.63 0.25 -13.33
N ILE A 62 -13.17 -0.99 -13.17
CA ILE A 62 -13.49 -2.10 -14.10
C ILE A 62 -15.00 -2.35 -14.13
N ASN A 63 -15.61 -2.43 -12.95
CA ASN A 63 -17.05 -2.64 -12.81
C ASN A 63 -17.87 -1.51 -13.45
N PHE A 64 -17.41 -0.27 -13.28
CA PHE A 64 -18.02 0.88 -13.91
C PHE A 64 -17.89 0.83 -15.45
N SER A 65 -16.70 0.52 -15.95
CA SER A 65 -16.41 0.47 -17.38
C SER A 65 -17.23 -0.59 -18.11
N ILE A 66 -17.44 -1.75 -17.47
CA ILE A 66 -18.29 -2.82 -18.01
C ILE A 66 -19.77 -2.38 -18.07
N LYS A 67 -20.27 -1.71 -17.02
CA LYS A 67 -21.64 -1.18 -17.01
C LYS A 67 -21.84 -0.11 -18.08
N ALA A 68 -20.83 0.73 -18.29
CA ALA A 68 -20.81 1.78 -19.30
C ALA A 68 -20.52 1.26 -20.72
N LYS A 69 -20.16 -0.02 -20.88
CA LYS A 69 -19.74 -0.65 -22.14
C LYS A 69 -18.55 0.07 -22.81
N LEU A 70 -17.62 0.53 -21.97
CA LEU A 70 -16.40 1.21 -22.41
C LEU A 70 -15.24 0.22 -22.50
N ASP A 71 -14.47 0.29 -23.59
CA ASP A 71 -13.16 -0.37 -23.67
C ASP A 71 -12.15 0.48 -22.91
N LEU A 72 -11.60 -0.08 -21.83
CA LEU A 72 -10.68 0.59 -20.91
C LEU A 72 -9.46 1.17 -21.64
N VAL A 73 -8.85 0.40 -22.56
CA VAL A 73 -7.60 0.82 -23.21
C VAL A 73 -7.87 1.99 -24.15
N GLN A 74 -8.90 1.87 -24.97
CA GLN A 74 -9.27 2.89 -25.94
C GLN A 74 -9.75 4.18 -25.25
N SER A 75 -10.64 4.05 -24.27
CA SER A 75 -11.23 5.20 -23.57
C SER A 75 -10.17 6.05 -22.88
N VAL A 76 -9.15 5.40 -22.32
CA VAL A 76 -8.07 6.10 -21.63
C VAL A 76 -7.06 6.69 -22.62
N MET A 77 -6.81 6.03 -23.76
CA MET A 77 -6.02 6.59 -24.86
C MET A 77 -6.67 7.84 -25.44
N ASP A 78 -7.98 7.83 -25.64
CA ASP A 78 -8.77 8.98 -26.13
C ASP A 78 -8.80 10.13 -25.11
N CYS A 79 -8.74 9.81 -23.81
CA CYS A 79 -8.72 10.81 -22.73
C CYS A 79 -7.36 11.52 -22.60
N LEU A 80 -6.27 10.75 -22.67
CA LEU A 80 -4.90 11.25 -22.50
C LEU A 80 -4.23 11.69 -23.80
N TYR A 81 -4.81 11.37 -24.96
CA TYR A 81 -4.24 11.59 -26.29
C TYR A 81 -2.81 11.05 -26.42
N ALA A 82 -2.52 9.95 -25.73
CA ALA A 82 -1.18 9.36 -25.63
C ALA A 82 -1.25 7.84 -25.45
N LYS A 83 -0.14 7.16 -25.74
CA LYS A 83 -0.04 5.71 -25.52
C LYS A 83 -0.18 5.41 -24.03
N CYS A 84 -1.13 4.55 -23.69
CA CYS A 84 -1.43 4.16 -22.32
C CYS A 84 -1.28 2.65 -22.16
N ILE A 85 -0.72 2.22 -21.03
CA ILE A 85 -0.60 0.83 -20.63
C ILE A 85 -1.38 0.67 -19.33
N PRO A 86 -2.55 0.01 -19.35
CA PRO A 86 -3.28 -0.24 -18.13
C PRO A 86 -2.55 -1.32 -17.33
N CYS A 87 -2.39 -1.06 -16.03
CA CYS A 87 -1.72 -1.92 -15.09
C CYS A 87 -2.72 -2.37 -14.02
N ILE A 88 -2.67 -3.64 -13.66
CA ILE A 88 -3.49 -4.24 -12.62
C ILE A 88 -2.55 -4.83 -11.57
N THR A 89 -2.85 -4.62 -10.30
CA THR A 89 -2.07 -5.20 -9.20
C THR A 89 -2.62 -6.55 -8.79
N ASP A 90 -1.78 -7.41 -8.23
CA ASP A 90 -2.20 -8.72 -7.73
C ASP A 90 -3.32 -8.59 -6.67
N CYS A 91 -3.34 -7.53 -5.86
CA CYS A 91 -4.39 -7.31 -4.87
C CYS A 91 -5.77 -7.04 -5.50
N VAL A 92 -5.82 -6.21 -6.56
CA VAL A 92 -7.04 -5.94 -7.34
C VAL A 92 -7.51 -7.23 -8.03
N MET A 93 -6.57 -8.01 -8.57
CA MET A 93 -6.87 -9.30 -9.17
C MET A 93 -7.46 -10.28 -8.14
N ALA A 94 -6.86 -10.36 -6.96
CA ALA A 94 -7.35 -11.19 -5.87
C ALA A 94 -8.73 -10.75 -5.35
N GLU A 95 -9.03 -9.44 -5.35
CA GLU A 95 -10.35 -8.92 -4.99
C GLU A 95 -11.42 -9.35 -6.00
N ILE A 96 -11.13 -9.25 -7.30
CA ILE A 96 -12.05 -9.71 -8.36
C ILE A 96 -12.31 -11.22 -8.25
N GLU A 97 -11.28 -12.01 -7.94
CA GLU A 97 -11.41 -13.46 -7.75
C GLU A 97 -12.28 -13.80 -6.52
N LYS A 98 -12.16 -13.04 -5.43
CA LYS A 98 -13.00 -13.20 -4.22
C LYS A 98 -14.47 -12.91 -4.46
N LEU A 99 -14.79 -11.97 -5.35
CA LEU A 99 -16.17 -11.61 -5.68
C LEU A 99 -16.93 -12.71 -6.47
N GLY A 100 -16.22 -13.74 -6.93
CA GLY A 100 -16.80 -15.02 -7.38
C GLY A 100 -17.44 -14.99 -8.77
N GLN A 101 -18.45 -15.84 -8.99
CA GLN A 101 -19.03 -16.10 -10.32
C GLN A 101 -19.69 -14.88 -10.98
N LYS A 102 -20.13 -13.88 -10.20
CA LYS A 102 -20.72 -12.65 -10.76
C LYS A 102 -19.71 -11.81 -11.54
N TYR A 103 -18.41 -11.98 -11.29
CA TYR A 103 -17.33 -11.15 -11.85
C TYR A 103 -16.47 -11.91 -12.88
N GLN A 104 -17.02 -12.95 -13.52
CA GLN A 104 -16.35 -13.70 -14.59
C GLN A 104 -15.97 -12.82 -15.80
N VAL A 105 -16.82 -11.85 -16.16
CA VAL A 105 -16.53 -10.91 -17.25
C VAL A 105 -15.35 -9.99 -16.90
N PRO A 106 -15.35 -9.27 -15.75
CA PRO A 106 -14.18 -8.56 -15.24
C PRO A 106 -12.92 -9.42 -15.24
N LEU A 107 -12.99 -10.65 -14.72
CA LEU A 107 -11.84 -11.55 -14.63
C LEU A 107 -11.25 -11.92 -16.00
N ARG A 108 -12.07 -11.99 -17.05
CA ARG A 108 -11.59 -12.22 -18.43
C ARG A 108 -10.92 -10.98 -19.00
N ILE A 109 -11.47 -9.80 -18.73
CA ILE A 109 -10.92 -8.52 -19.20
C ILE A 109 -9.57 -8.25 -18.53
N THR A 110 -9.45 -8.46 -17.23
CA THR A 110 -8.19 -8.25 -16.50
C THR A 110 -7.08 -9.21 -16.89
N LYS A 111 -7.42 -10.37 -17.45
CA LYS A 111 -6.47 -11.37 -17.98
C LYS A 111 -6.09 -11.13 -19.45
N ASP A 112 -6.59 -10.09 -20.09
CA ASP A 112 -6.21 -9.74 -21.47
C ASP A 112 -4.72 -9.31 -21.48
N PRO A 113 -3.89 -9.80 -22.44
CA PRO A 113 -2.48 -9.43 -22.56
C PRO A 113 -2.20 -7.94 -22.74
N ARG A 114 -3.22 -7.12 -23.05
CA ARG A 114 -3.08 -5.65 -23.07
C ARG A 114 -2.83 -5.04 -21.69
N PHE A 115 -3.22 -5.75 -20.62
CA PHE A 115 -2.99 -5.32 -19.24
C PHE A 115 -1.65 -5.84 -18.73
N GLN A 116 -0.92 -4.97 -18.04
CA GLN A 116 0.29 -5.34 -17.33
C GLN A 116 -0.05 -5.73 -15.89
N LEU A 117 0.27 -6.96 -15.50
CA LEU A 117 0.14 -7.39 -14.10
C LEU A 117 1.35 -6.89 -13.30
N LEU A 118 1.10 -6.24 -12.17
CA LEU A 118 2.09 -5.71 -11.25
C LEU A 118 2.09 -6.50 -9.94
N PRO A 119 3.24 -7.12 -9.59
CA PRO A 119 3.31 -7.91 -8.37
C PRO A 119 3.27 -7.03 -7.13
N CYS A 120 2.46 -7.40 -6.15
CA CYS A 120 2.34 -6.65 -4.90
C CYS A 120 2.91 -7.43 -3.71
N THR A 121 3.67 -6.77 -2.84
CA THR A 121 4.35 -7.39 -1.69
C THR A 121 3.77 -6.94 -0.35
N HIS A 122 2.49 -6.61 -0.28
CA HIS A 122 1.82 -6.20 0.95
C HIS A 122 0.97 -7.33 1.53
N LYS A 123 0.80 -7.32 2.85
CA LYS A 123 -0.03 -8.32 3.54
C LYS A 123 -1.48 -7.90 3.48
N GLY A 124 -2.26 -8.56 2.64
CA GLY A 124 -3.69 -8.28 2.48
C GLY A 124 -4.07 -8.27 1.01
N THR A 125 -5.31 -7.90 0.73
CA THR A 125 -5.81 -7.72 -0.64
C THR A 125 -6.51 -6.37 -0.77
N TYR A 126 -6.10 -5.38 0.04
CA TYR A 126 -6.71 -4.06 0.00
C TYR A 126 -5.99 -3.22 -1.06
N ALA A 127 -6.69 -2.90 -2.15
CA ALA A 127 -6.11 -2.23 -3.30
C ALA A 127 -5.57 -0.83 -2.96
N ASP A 128 -6.20 -0.15 -2.00
CA ASP A 128 -5.84 1.20 -1.57
C ASP A 128 -4.43 1.27 -0.96
N ASP A 129 -3.97 0.21 -0.32
CA ASP A 129 -2.64 0.16 0.32
C ASP A 129 -1.51 -0.10 -0.70
N CYS A 130 -1.87 -0.47 -1.93
CA CYS A 130 -0.92 -0.83 -2.98
C CYS A 130 -0.51 0.35 -3.89
N LEU A 131 -0.60 1.59 -3.38
CA LEU A 131 -0.33 2.81 -4.13
C LEU A 131 1.16 2.92 -4.55
N HIS A 132 1.42 2.74 -5.85
CA HIS A 132 2.73 3.02 -6.44
C HIS A 132 2.81 4.47 -6.93
N LYS A 133 3.78 5.24 -6.41
CA LYS A 133 3.95 6.68 -6.64
C LYS A 133 4.12 7.12 -8.11
N CYS A 134 4.43 6.20 -9.02
CA CYS A 134 4.75 6.51 -10.43
C CYS A 134 3.64 6.16 -11.43
N HIS A 135 2.39 6.00 -10.97
CA HIS A 135 1.27 5.64 -11.84
C HIS A 135 0.15 6.66 -11.77
N ILE A 136 -0.57 6.79 -12.88
CA ILE A 136 -1.87 7.45 -12.92
C ILE A 136 -2.88 6.47 -12.34
N MET A 137 -3.76 6.92 -11.45
CA MET A 137 -4.79 6.03 -10.88
C MET A 137 -6.15 6.31 -11.51
N ALA A 138 -6.80 5.25 -11.99
CA ALA A 138 -8.16 5.25 -12.50
C ALA A 138 -9.09 4.63 -11.45
N THR A 139 -9.80 5.48 -10.71
CA THR A 139 -10.73 5.04 -9.66
C THR A 139 -11.99 5.91 -9.65
N VAL A 140 -13.11 5.33 -9.21
CA VAL A 140 -14.37 6.05 -9.05
C VAL A 140 -14.60 6.44 -7.58
N ASP A 141 -13.80 5.92 -6.65
CA ASP A 141 -13.98 6.13 -5.22
C ASP A 141 -13.52 7.55 -4.79
N TRP A 142 -14.40 8.28 -4.09
CA TRP A 142 -14.12 9.62 -3.61
C TRP A 142 -13.07 9.66 -2.50
N ASP A 143 -13.09 8.69 -1.58
CA ASP A 143 -12.14 8.64 -0.47
C ASP A 143 -10.73 8.34 -1.00
N LEU A 144 -10.63 7.43 -1.97
CA LEU A 144 -9.36 7.13 -2.63
C LEU A 144 -8.87 8.34 -3.45
N LYS A 145 -9.76 9.05 -4.16
CA LYS A 145 -9.42 10.31 -4.86
C LYS A 145 -8.88 11.38 -3.94
N ARG A 146 -9.41 11.47 -2.71
CA ARG A 146 -8.95 12.42 -1.70
C ARG A 146 -7.57 12.02 -1.19
N ARG A 147 -7.33 10.75 -0.88
CA ARG A 147 -6.01 10.26 -0.46
C ARG A 147 -4.94 10.51 -1.51
N ILE A 148 -5.22 10.20 -2.78
CA ILE A 148 -4.30 10.40 -3.90
C ILE A 148 -3.93 11.88 -4.09
N TYR A 149 -4.88 12.79 -3.88
CA TYR A 149 -4.64 14.23 -3.98
C TYR A 149 -3.53 14.70 -3.04
N ASP A 150 -3.52 14.18 -1.80
CA ASP A 150 -2.49 14.52 -0.81
C ASP A 150 -1.09 14.00 -1.22
N TYR A 151 -1.03 12.97 -2.08
CA TYR A 151 0.21 12.40 -2.61
C TYR A 151 0.72 13.03 -3.91
N GLY A 152 -0.05 13.92 -4.55
CA GLY A 152 0.35 14.65 -5.76
C GLY A 152 0.37 13.81 -7.05
N ALA A 153 -0.36 12.70 -7.12
CA ALA A 153 -0.47 11.90 -8.34
C ALA A 153 -1.70 12.32 -9.19
N PRO A 154 -1.57 12.36 -10.53
CA PRO A 154 -2.69 12.64 -11.43
C PRO A 154 -3.75 11.52 -11.42
N ARG A 155 -5.02 11.90 -11.61
CA ARG A 155 -6.20 11.03 -11.41
C ARG A 155 -7.19 11.09 -12.58
N PHE A 156 -7.91 9.98 -12.80
CA PHE A 156 -9.13 9.88 -13.61
C PHE A 156 -10.27 9.30 -12.77
#